data_AF-A0A383RQ63-F1
#
_entry.id   AF-A0A383RQ63-F1
#
_cell.length_a   1.000
_cell.length_b   1.000
_cell.length_c   1.000
_cell.angle_alpha   90.00
_cell.angle_beta   90.00
_cell.angle_gamma   90.00
#
_symmetry.space_group_name_H-M   'P 1'
#
loop_
_entity.id
_entity.type
_entity.pdbx_description
1 polymer ?
#
loop_
_entity_poly.entity_id
_entity_poly.type
_entity_poly.pdbx_seq_one_letter_code
_entity_poly.pdbx_strand_id
1 'polypeptide(L)' 'MQPLTICGRHADGRVEVRSAGWQLTLVLDPEGLAQCVQCRSPQGVDAAADAWQRYGTNPVDLLSIWERAQLERLLAHA' A
#
# COMPACT_ATOMS: atom_id res chain seq x y z
N MET A 1 -8.51 0.87 14.94
CA MET A 1 -7.70 0.77 13.70
C MET A 1 -7.06 -0.61 13.68
N GLN A 2 -7.32 -1.42 12.66
CA GLN A 2 -6.69 -2.73 12.56
C GLN A 2 -5.22 -2.57 12.16
N PRO A 3 -4.31 -3.39 12.72
CA PRO A 3 -2.90 -3.30 12.38
C PRO A 3 -2.67 -3.74 10.93
N LEU A 4 -1.83 -2.98 10.24
CA LEU A 4 -1.27 -3.40 8.96
C LEU A 4 -0.27 -4.53 9.20
N THR A 5 -0.35 -5.58 8.38
CA THR A 5 0.57 -6.71 8.43
C THR A 5 1.23 -6.88 7.08
N ILE A 6 2.55 -7.08 7.04
CA ILE A 6 3.27 -7.41 5.81
C ILE A 6 3.03 -8.89 5.50
N CYS A 7 2.54 -9.17 4.29
CA CYS A 7 2.32 -10.53 3.80
C CYS A 7 3.50 -11.05 2.97
N GLY A 8 4.25 -10.16 2.32
CA GLY A 8 5.39 -10.54 1.50
C GLY A 8 6.15 -9.34 0.96
N ARG A 9 7.42 -9.56 0.61
CA ARG A 9 8.28 -8.58 -0.07
C ARG A 9 8.75 -9.19 -1.39
N HIS A 10 8.77 -8.37 -2.43
CA HIS A 10 9.25 -8.72 -3.76
C HIS A 10 10.62 -8.09 -4.01
N ALA A 11 11.44 -8.75 -4.83
CA ALA A 11 12.79 -8.29 -5.14
C ALA A 11 12.82 -6.98 -5.96
N ASP A 12 11.69 -6.60 -6.57
CA ASP A 12 11.52 -5.38 -7.37
C ASP A 12 11.17 -4.14 -6.52
N GLY A 13 11.26 -4.24 -5.19
CA GLY A 13 10.93 -3.14 -4.28
C GLY A 13 9.44 -3.04 -3.95
N ARG A 14 8.62 -4.04 -4.31
CA ARG A 14 7.21 -4.10 -3.91
C ARG A 14 7.02 -4.82 -2.57
N VAL A 15 6.02 -4.38 -1.82
CA VAL A 15 5.60 -5.01 -0.57
C VAL A 15 4.09 -5.22 -0.57
N GLU A 16 3.68 -6.40 -0.16
CA GLU A 16 2.27 -6.73 0.06
C GLU A 16 1.92 -6.51 1.52
N VAL A 17 0.89 -5.71 1.76
CA VAL A 17 0.37 -5.45 3.11
C VAL A 17 -1.13 -5.76 3.16
N ARG A 18 -1.59 -6.17 4.33
CA ARG A 18 -3.00 -6.45 4.60
C ARG A 18 -3.49 -5.64 5.79
N SER A 19 -4.68 -5.08 5.68
CA SER A 19 -5.39 -4.45 6.80
C SER A 19 -6.89 -4.59 6.61
N ALA A 20 -7.61 -4.99 7.66
CA ALA A 20 -9.07 -5.02 7.65
C ALA A 20 -9.69 -5.77 6.44
N GLY A 21 -9.02 -6.82 5.95
CA GLY A 21 -9.43 -7.59 4.77
C GLY A 21 -9.02 -6.99 3.42
N TRP A 22 -8.49 -5.77 3.39
CA TRP A 22 -7.86 -5.17 2.21
C TRP A 22 -6.47 -5.76 2.00
N GLN A 23 -6.10 -5.95 0.73
CA GLN A 23 -4.75 -6.34 0.33
C GLN A 23 -4.20 -5.24 -0.58
N LEU A 24 -3.02 -4.73 -0.25
CA LEU A 24 -2.39 -3.61 -0.94
C LEU A 24 -1.01 -4.06 -1.39
N THR A 25 -0.66 -3.78 -2.64
CA THR A 25 0.69 -3.90 -3.17
C THR A 25 1.25 -2.50 -3.29
N LEU A 26 2.27 -2.22 -2.50
CA LEU A 26 2.92 -0.92 -2.39
C LEU A 26 4.31 -1.00 -3.02
N VAL A 27 4.72 0.06 -3.72
CA VAL A 27 6.08 0.26 -4.23
C VAL A 27 6.83 1.11 -3.23
N LEU A 28 8.06 0.70 -2.93
CA LEU A 28 9.01 1.44 -2.14
C LEU A 28 10.07 2.07 -3.05
N ASP A 29 10.50 3.27 -2.68
CA ASP A 29 11.62 3.96 -3.29
C ASP A 29 12.67 4.29 -2.21
N PRO A 30 13.81 4.93 -2.54
CA PRO A 30 14.81 5.31 -1.55
C PRO A 30 14.31 6.29 -0.46
N GLU A 31 13.19 6.98 -0.69
CA GLU A 31 12.59 7.97 0.20
C GLU A 31 11.48 7.37 1.08
N GLY A 32 10.99 6.17 0.73
CA GLY A 32 10.05 5.38 1.52
C GLY A 32 8.88 4.86 0.70
N LEU A 33 7.65 5.14 1.18
CA LEU A 33 6.42 4.67 0.52
C LEU A 33 6.10 5.55 -0.69
N ALA A 34 6.23 4.98 -1.89
CA ALA A 34 6.06 5.71 -3.15
C ALA A 34 4.63 5.60 -3.70
N GLN A 35 4.10 4.39 -3.89
CA GLN A 35 2.86 4.19 -4.66
C GLN A 35 2.08 2.92 -4.30
N CYS A 36 0.73 2.96 -4.23
CA CYS A 36 -0.09 1.72 -4.35
C CYS A 36 -0.12 1.37 -5.83
N VAL A 37 0.24 0.13 -6.20
CA VAL A 37 0.12 -0.37 -7.58
C VAL A 37 -1.06 -1.33 -7.74
N GLN A 38 -1.51 -1.95 -6.65
CA GLN A 38 -2.70 -2.78 -6.62
C GLN A 38 -3.35 -2.72 -5.24
N CYS A 39 -4.67 -2.60 -5.20
CA CYS A 39 -5.45 -2.49 -3.99
C CYS A 39 -6.70 -3.39 -4.19
N ARG A 40 -6.84 -4.46 -3.40
CA ARG A 40 -7.97 -5.41 -3.43
C ARG A 40 -8.85 -5.22 -2.21
N SER A 41 -10.15 -5.03 -2.43
CA SER A 41 -11.13 -4.89 -1.37
C SER A 41 -11.43 -6.24 -0.70
N PRO A 42 -11.98 -6.25 0.53
CA PRO A 42 -12.43 -7.47 1.19
C PRO A 42 -13.48 -8.26 0.40
N GLN A 43 -14.20 -7.59 -0.52
CA GLN A 43 -15.19 -8.21 -1.40
C GLN A 43 -14.55 -8.82 -2.67
N GLY A 44 -13.23 -8.77 -2.80
CA GLY A 44 -12.49 -9.29 -3.96
C GLY A 44 -12.47 -8.34 -5.15
N VAL A 45 -12.86 -7.08 -4.97
CA VAL A 45 -12.79 -6.08 -6.05
C VAL A 45 -11.35 -5.58 -6.15
N ASP A 46 -10.72 -5.80 -7.30
CA ASP A 46 -9.38 -5.35 -7.62
C ASP A 46 -9.40 -3.96 -8.26
N ALA A 47 -8.57 -3.05 -7.74
CA ALA A 47 -8.22 -1.80 -8.37
C ALA A 47 -6.69 -1.74 -8.52
N ALA A 48 -6.21 -1.41 -9.71
CA ALA A 48 -4.79 -1.31 -10.01
C ALA A 48 -4.41 0.10 -10.48
N ALA A 49 -3.11 0.29 -10.75
CA ALA A 49 -2.50 1.55 -11.20
C ALA A 49 -3.29 2.27 -12.29
N ASP A 50 -3.76 1.52 -13.27
CA ASP A 50 -4.55 1.98 -14.40
C ASP A 50 -5.93 2.54 -14.00
N ALA A 51 -6.56 1.96 -12.97
CA ALA A 51 -7.85 2.42 -12.45
C ALA A 51 -7.74 3.81 -11.80
N TRP A 52 -6.61 4.13 -11.17
CA TRP A 52 -6.38 5.46 -10.61
C TRP A 52 -6.01 6.49 -11.66
N GLN A 53 -5.34 6.12 -12.76
CA GLN A 53 -4.95 7.10 -13.79
C GLN A 53 -6.14 7.85 -14.40
N ARG A 54 -7.34 7.24 -14.41
CA ARG A 54 -8.56 7.93 -14.87
C ARG A 54 -9.08 9.00 -13.90
N TYR A 55 -8.81 8.85 -12.60
CA TYR A 55 -9.31 9.74 -11.53
C TYR A 55 -8.19 10.50 -10.78
N GLY A 56 -6.93 10.23 -11.11
CA GLY A 56 -5.78 11.09 -10.90
C GLY A 56 -5.14 11.13 -9.51
N THR A 57 -5.37 10.16 -8.61
CA THR A 57 -4.71 10.19 -7.29
C THR A 57 -4.24 8.81 -6.86
N ASN A 58 -2.94 8.72 -6.57
CA ASN A 58 -2.32 7.54 -5.98
C ASN A 58 -2.90 7.38 -4.55
N PRO A 59 -3.43 6.21 -4.18
CA PRO A 59 -3.99 5.98 -2.85
C PRO A 59 -3.03 6.31 -1.69
N VAL A 60 -1.72 6.22 -1.93
CA VAL A 60 -0.69 6.61 -0.95
C VAL A 60 -0.75 8.09 -0.61
N ASP A 61 -1.11 8.95 -1.57
CA ASP A 61 -1.23 10.40 -1.37
C ASP A 61 -2.45 10.78 -0.51
N LEU A 62 -3.43 9.87 -0.41
CA LEU A 62 -4.63 10.05 0.40
C LEU A 62 -4.44 9.58 1.85
N LEU A 63 -3.31 8.96 2.17
CA LEU A 63 -3.01 8.55 3.54
C LEU A 63 -2.79 9.77 4.41
N SER A 64 -3.37 9.75 5.60
CA SER A 64 -2.99 10.73 6.62
C SER A 64 -1.51 10.58 6.98
N ILE A 65 -0.91 11.67 7.49
CA ILE A 65 0.49 11.66 7.98
C ILE A 65 0.70 10.51 8.99
N TRP A 66 -0.29 10.25 9.84
CA TRP A 66 -0.21 9.18 10.83
C TRP A 66 -0.20 7.79 10.17
N GLU A 67 -1.10 7.53 9.22
CA GLU A 67 -1.17 6.23 8.52
C GLU A 67 0.11 5.96 7.74
N ARG A 68 0.62 6.97 7.02
CA ARG A 68 1.88 6.88 6.29
C ARG A 68 3.06 6.59 7.22
N ALA A 69 3.17 7.29 8.35
CA ALA A 69 4.22 7.04 9.32
C ALA A 69 4.13 5.64 9.95
N GLN A 70 2.94 5.10 10.18
CA GLN A 70 2.79 3.71 10.64
C GLN A 70 3.25 2.70 9.59
N LEU A 71 2.92 2.92 8.32
CA LEU A 71 3.39 2.10 7.19
C LEU A 71 4.90 2.11 7.08
N GLU A 72 5.51 3.29 7.04
CA GLU A 72 6.97 3.44 6.95
C GLU A 72 7.67 2.78 8.15
N ARG A 73 7.13 2.92 9.36
CA ARG A 73 7.64 2.20 10.54
C ARG A 73 7.51 0.69 10.41
N LEU A 74 6.35 0.17 10.00
CA LEU A 74 6.15 -1.26 9.77
C LEU A 74 7.18 -1.80 8.76
N LEU A 75 7.44 -1.04 7.70
CA LEU A 75 8.34 -1.41 6.61
C LEU A 75 9.83 -1.28 6.97
N ALA A 76 10.19 -0.42 7.91
CA ALA A 76 11.57 -0.32 8.40
C ALA A 76 11.97 -1.45 9.37
N HIS A 77 10.99 -2.12 10.00
CA HIS A 77 11.22 -3.12 11.05
C HIS A 77 10.92 -4.57 10.62
N ALA A 78 10.71 -4.81 9.33
CA ALA A 78 10.26 -6.10 8.79
C ALA A 78 11.15 -6.64 7.68
#